data_AF-A0A151JCZ5-F1
#
_entry.id   AF-A0A151JCZ5-F1
#
_cell.length_a   1.000
_cell.length_b   1.000
_cell.length_c   1.000
_cell.angle_alpha   90.00
_cell.angle_beta   90.00
_cell.angle_gamma   90.00
#
_symmetry.space_group_name_H-M   'P 1'
#
loop_
_entity.id
_entity.type
_entity.pdbx_description
1 polymer ?
#
loop_
_entity_poly.entity_id
_entity_poly.type
_entity_poly.pdbx_seq_one_letter_code
_entity_poly.pdbx_strand_id
1 'polypeptide(L)'
;MRVYTYNGIKGLPNIAKHYGIPLGTLKGRLRNGKTLHEAIYMEDSRKLNTGVAIYEWNGIKGMRNIAESAGVAEVSIYRHLRNGKTLDEAMATILKNKRTKAAAAAPKQTVGIKYPSLLSPQWRLALGMGTE
;
A
#
# COMPACT_ATOMS: atom_id res chain seq x y z
N MET A 1 -3.95 24.71 -34.65
CA MET A 1 -4.84 24.92 -33.49
C MET A 1 -6.00 23.94 -33.61
N ARG A 2 -6.17 22.99 -32.66
CA ARG A 2 -7.34 22.08 -32.72
C ARG A 2 -8.60 22.89 -32.40
N VAL A 3 -9.53 22.97 -33.35
CA VAL A 3 -10.82 23.60 -33.15
C VAL A 3 -11.74 22.55 -32.54
N TYR A 4 -12.18 22.79 -31.30
CA TYR A 4 -13.10 21.90 -30.60
C TYR A 4 -14.53 22.41 -30.76
N THR A 5 -15.42 21.51 -31.16
CA THR A 5 -16.87 21.75 -31.26
C THR A 5 -17.61 20.76 -30.39
N TYR A 6 -18.49 21.25 -29.53
CA TYR A 6 -19.32 20.43 -28.66
C TYR A 6 -20.70 21.06 -28.51
N ASN A 7 -21.77 20.32 -28.79
CA ASN A 7 -23.15 20.83 -28.82
C ASN A 7 -23.33 22.15 -29.59
N GLY A 8 -22.70 22.29 -30.76
CA GLY A 8 -22.78 23.50 -31.58
C GLY A 8 -21.91 24.68 -31.08
N ILE A 9 -21.30 24.56 -29.90
CA ILE A 9 -20.42 25.58 -29.33
C ILE A 9 -19.01 25.38 -29.86
N LYS A 10 -18.48 26.41 -30.54
CA LYS A 10 -17.12 26.44 -31.08
C LYS A 10 -16.15 27.02 -30.05
N GLY A 11 -15.04 26.31 -29.86
CA GLY A 11 -13.90 26.75 -29.07
C GLY A 11 -13.96 26.32 -27.61
N LEU A 12 -12.84 25.79 -27.11
CA LEU A 12 -12.66 25.41 -25.71
C LEU A 12 -13.02 26.51 -24.70
N PRO A 13 -12.71 27.81 -24.93
CA PRO A 13 -13.09 28.87 -23.98
C PRO A 13 -14.60 29.01 -23.83
N ASN A 14 -15.34 28.89 -24.93
CA ASN A 14 -16.80 29.02 -24.91
C ASN A 14 -17.46 27.78 -24.31
N ILE A 15 -16.94 26.59 -24.62
CA ILE A 15 -17.38 25.33 -24.02
C ILE A 15 -17.13 25.38 -22.50
N ALA A 16 -15.94 25.77 -22.07
CA ALA A 16 -15.59 25.91 -20.65
C ALA A 16 -16.55 26.85 -19.90
N LYS A 17 -16.85 28.03 -20.47
CA LYS A 17 -17.81 28.99 -19.89
C LYS A 17 -19.23 28.42 -19.81
N HIS A 18 -19.69 27.77 -20.87
CA HIS A 18 -21.05 27.23 -20.95
C HIS A 18 -21.30 26.12 -19.91
N TYR A 19 -20.32 25.25 -19.69
CA TYR A 19 -20.42 24.15 -18.71
C TYR A 19 -19.90 24.51 -17.31
N GLY A 20 -19.48 25.77 -17.08
CA GLY A 20 -19.00 26.22 -15.77
C GLY A 20 -17.67 25.62 -15.31
N ILE A 21 -16.82 25.18 -16.25
CA ILE A 21 -15.55 24.51 -15.95
C ILE A 21 -14.39 25.49 -16.19
N PRO A 22 -13.40 25.60 -15.28
CA PRO A 22 -12.22 26.40 -15.54
C PRO A 22 -11.48 25.92 -16.80
N LEU A 23 -11.10 26.85 -17.69
CA LEU A 23 -10.43 26.54 -18.95
C LEU A 23 -9.14 25.73 -18.73
N GLY A 24 -8.38 26.03 -17.66
CA GLY A 24 -7.18 25.27 -17.28
C GLY A 24 -7.49 23.82 -16.94
N THR A 25 -8.58 23.57 -16.21
CA THR A 25 -9.06 22.22 -15.88
C THR A 25 -9.47 21.46 -17.14
N LEU A 26 -10.25 22.09 -18.03
CA LEU A 26 -10.69 21.47 -19.29
C LEU A 26 -9.49 21.12 -20.18
N LYS A 27 -8.53 22.03 -20.33
CA LYS A 27 -7.28 21.77 -21.08
C LYS A 27 -6.45 20.65 -20.45
N GLY A 28 -6.32 20.63 -19.12
CA GLY A 28 -5.60 19.58 -18.39
C GLY A 28 -6.21 18.19 -18.59
N ARG A 29 -7.54 18.10 -18.53
CA ARG A 29 -8.29 16.86 -18.80
C ARG A 29 -8.06 16.34 -20.22
N LEU A 30 -8.10 17.23 -21.21
CA LEU A 30 -7.81 16.88 -22.62
C LEU A 30 -6.34 16.44 -22.83
N ARG A 31 -5.39 17.10 -22.14
CA ARG A 31 -3.97 16.71 -22.19
C ARG A 31 -3.74 15.32 -21.59
N ASN A 32 -4.51 14.94 -20.57
CA ASN A 32 -4.48 13.61 -19.97
C ASN A 32 -5.18 12.54 -20.84
N GLY A 33 -5.51 12.85 -22.10
CA GLY A 33 -6.07 11.90 -23.06
C GLY A 33 -7.59 11.72 -22.98
N LYS A 34 -8.30 12.50 -22.15
CA LYS A 34 -9.76 12.38 -22.00
C LYS A 34 -10.49 12.96 -23.20
N THR A 35 -11.64 12.38 -23.52
CA THR A 35 -12.55 12.94 -24.52
C THR A 35 -13.18 14.23 -24.02
N LEU A 36 -13.72 15.05 -24.93
CA LEU A 36 -14.36 16.32 -24.57
C LEU A 36 -15.60 16.12 -23.69
N HIS A 37 -16.38 15.06 -23.94
CA HIS A 37 -17.53 14.67 -23.12
C HIS A 37 -17.10 14.30 -21.70
N GLU A 38 -16.15 13.36 -21.55
CA GLU A 38 -15.61 12.99 -20.24
C GLU A 38 -14.99 14.19 -19.53
N ALA A 39 -14.27 15.05 -20.25
CA ALA A 39 -13.66 16.23 -19.67
C ALA A 39 -14.68 17.25 -19.13
N ILE A 40 -15.92 17.22 -19.62
CA ILE A 40 -17.02 18.06 -19.13
C ILE A 40 -17.67 17.42 -17.89
N TYR A 41 -18.06 16.15 -17.99
CA TYR A 41 -18.84 15.48 -16.94
C TYR A 41 -18.01 14.85 -15.82
N MET A 42 -16.67 14.82 -15.95
CA MET A 42 -15.82 14.29 -14.89
C MET A 42 -15.91 15.14 -13.62
N GLU A 43 -16.25 14.48 -12.51
CA GLU A 43 -16.20 15.07 -11.18
C GLU A 43 -14.78 15.51 -10.81
N ASP A 44 -14.67 16.59 -10.04
CA ASP A 44 -13.37 17.05 -9.55
C ASP A 44 -12.79 16.01 -8.59
N SER A 45 -11.68 15.38 -8.99
CA SER A 45 -10.97 14.38 -8.19
C SER A 45 -10.49 14.93 -6.85
N ARG A 46 -10.43 16.26 -6.68
CA ARG A 46 -10.18 16.90 -5.38
C ARG A 46 -11.27 16.61 -4.36
N LYS A 47 -12.52 16.38 -4.78
CA LYS A 47 -13.61 15.93 -3.88
C LYS A 47 -13.36 14.54 -3.31
N LEU A 48 -12.52 13.73 -3.95
CA LEU A 48 -12.09 12.43 -3.43
C LEU A 48 -10.90 12.58 -2.48
N ASN A 49 -10.22 13.73 -2.49
CA ASN A 49 -9.07 14.04 -1.65
C ASN A 49 -9.49 14.91 -0.44
N THR A 50 -10.63 14.58 0.18
CA THR A 50 -11.22 15.33 1.31
C THR A 50 -10.35 15.27 2.58
N GLY A 51 -9.27 14.48 2.60
CA GLY A 51 -8.45 14.26 3.79
C GLY A 51 -9.16 13.49 4.90
N VAL A 52 -10.43 13.11 4.70
CA VAL A 52 -11.19 12.29 5.64
C VAL A 52 -10.64 10.88 5.57
N ALA A 53 -10.16 10.39 6.71
CA ALA A 53 -9.70 9.03 6.86
C ALA A 53 -10.85 8.05 6.54
N ILE A 54 -10.68 7.28 5.48
CA ILE A 54 -11.65 6.25 5.02
C ILE A 54 -11.73 5.10 6.02
N TYR A 55 -10.66 4.89 6.80
CA TYR A 55 -10.48 3.74 7.67
C TYR A 55 -10.38 4.18 9.12
N GLU A 56 -11.20 3.56 9.97
CA GLU A 56 -11.21 3.70 11.41
C GLU A 56 -11.03 2.32 12.05
N TRP A 57 -10.10 2.22 12.99
CA TRP A 57 -9.86 1.00 13.75
C TRP A 57 -9.62 1.37 15.21
N ASN A 58 -10.44 0.83 16.11
CA ASN A 58 -10.38 1.08 17.56
C ASN A 58 -10.38 2.59 17.93
N GLY A 59 -11.21 3.40 17.25
CA GLY A 59 -11.28 4.85 17.44
C GLY A 59 -10.13 5.65 16.82
N ILE A 60 -9.13 4.97 16.25
CA ILE A 60 -8.00 5.61 15.56
C ILE A 60 -8.39 5.78 14.10
N LYS A 61 -8.40 7.03 13.65
CA LYS A 61 -8.68 7.40 12.27
C LYS A 61 -7.40 7.50 11.47
N GLY A 62 -7.43 6.93 10.28
CA GLY A 62 -6.38 7.06 9.29
C GLY A 62 -5.44 5.87 9.28
N MET A 63 -5.18 5.36 8.08
CA MET A 63 -4.39 4.16 7.85
C MET A 63 -3.01 4.22 8.50
N ARG A 64 -2.32 5.35 8.36
CA ARG A 64 -1.00 5.60 8.94
C ARG A 64 -1.01 5.51 10.46
N ASN A 65 -1.97 6.17 11.10
CA ASN A 65 -2.09 6.19 12.56
C ASN A 65 -2.40 4.79 13.10
N ILE A 66 -3.26 4.03 12.41
CA ILE A 66 -3.59 2.65 12.75
C ILE A 66 -2.35 1.75 12.65
N ALA A 67 -1.57 1.92 11.58
CA ALA A 67 -0.35 1.18 11.32
C ALA A 67 0.72 1.46 12.41
N GLU A 68 0.94 2.73 12.75
CA GLU A 68 1.84 3.15 13.82
C GLU A 68 1.42 2.60 15.19
N SER A 69 0.14 2.73 15.55
CA SER A 69 -0.39 2.23 16.82
C SER A 69 -0.24 0.72 16.98
N ALA A 70 -0.36 -0.04 15.90
CA ALA A 70 -0.19 -1.50 15.92
C ALA A 70 1.27 -1.95 15.74
N GLY A 71 2.18 -1.04 15.40
CA GLY A 71 3.56 -1.35 15.01
C GLY A 71 3.61 -2.29 13.80
N VAL A 72 2.82 -1.97 12.77
CA VAL A 72 2.65 -2.72 11.53
C VAL A 72 2.92 -1.79 10.35
N ALA A 73 3.48 -2.29 9.26
CA ALA A 73 3.65 -1.50 8.03
C ALA A 73 2.32 -1.33 7.28
N GLU A 74 1.98 -0.10 6.87
CA GLU A 74 0.77 0.23 6.11
C GLU A 74 0.57 -0.67 4.88
N VAL A 75 1.66 -0.93 4.15
CA VAL A 75 1.68 -1.77 2.94
C VAL A 75 1.13 -3.18 3.21
N SER A 76 1.38 -3.73 4.40
CA SER A 76 0.85 -5.05 4.76
C SER A 76 -0.66 -5.02 4.90
N ILE A 77 -1.22 -3.96 5.48
CA ILE A 77 -2.65 -3.82 5.67
C ILE A 77 -3.33 -3.56 4.32
N TYR A 78 -2.76 -2.70 3.46
CA TYR A 78 -3.24 -2.50 2.09
C TYR A 78 -3.25 -3.78 1.26
N ARG A 79 -2.24 -4.64 1.41
CA ARG A 79 -2.23 -5.95 0.76
C ARG A 79 -3.43 -6.81 1.18
N HIS A 80 -3.81 -6.78 2.45
CA HIS A 80 -4.99 -7.51 2.94
C HIS A 80 -6.30 -6.91 2.44
N LEU A 81 -6.41 -5.58 2.41
CA LEU A 81 -7.56 -4.88 1.82
C LEU A 81 -7.71 -5.18 0.33
N ARG A 82 -6.61 -5.22 -0.43
CA ARG A 82 -6.60 -5.59 -1.86
C ARG A 82 -7.03 -7.04 -2.08
N ASN A 83 -6.78 -7.92 -1.11
CA ASN A 83 -7.22 -9.31 -1.12
C ASN A 83 -8.69 -9.45 -0.67
N GLY A 84 -9.42 -8.33 -0.48
CA GLY A 84 -10.84 -8.32 -0.12
C GLY A 84 -11.14 -8.55 1.36
N LYS A 85 -10.11 -8.53 2.23
CA LYS A 85 -10.35 -8.66 3.68
C LYS A 85 -10.80 -7.35 4.28
N THR A 86 -11.61 -7.45 5.35
CA THR A 86 -11.95 -6.28 6.16
C THR A 86 -10.74 -5.79 6.96
N LEU A 87 -10.76 -4.53 7.40
CA LEU A 87 -9.66 -3.93 8.16
C LEU A 87 -9.40 -4.68 9.45
N ASP A 88 -10.45 -5.11 10.16
CA ASP A 88 -10.30 -5.83 11.42
C ASP A 88 -9.70 -7.23 11.23
N GLU A 89 -10.17 -7.98 10.22
CA GLU A 89 -9.60 -9.27 9.84
C GLU A 89 -8.12 -9.16 9.40
N ALA A 90 -7.79 -8.09 8.68
CA ALA A 90 -6.42 -7.79 8.28
C ALA A 90 -5.54 -7.62 9.53
N MET A 91 -5.97 -6.81 10.49
CA MET A 91 -5.23 -6.56 11.73
C MET A 91 -5.06 -7.84 12.56
N ALA A 92 -6.13 -8.62 12.74
CA ALA A 92 -6.08 -9.90 13.45
C ALA A 92 -5.09 -10.89 12.81
N THR A 93 -5.10 -10.99 11.48
CA THR A 93 -4.18 -11.86 10.73
C THR A 93 -2.73 -11.42 10.90
N ILE A 94 -2.46 -10.11 10.80
CA ILE A 94 -1.11 -9.55 10.89
C ILE A 94 -0.54 -9.77 12.31
N LEU A 95 -1.33 -9.46 13.35
CA LEU A 95 -0.90 -9.62 14.74
C LEU A 95 -0.63 -11.09 15.08
N LYS A 96 -1.44 -12.03 14.57
CA LYS A 96 -1.22 -13.47 14.73
C LYS A 96 0.12 -13.90 14.11
N ASN A 97 0.42 -13.46 12.89
CA ASN A 97 1.67 -13.80 12.21
C ASN A 97 2.90 -13.16 12.87
N LYS A 98 2.78 -11.96 13.45
CA LYS A 98 3.84 -11.31 14.22
C LYS A 98 4.19 -12.13 15.46
N ARG A 99 3.18 -12.64 16.17
CA ARG A 99 3.35 -13.52 17.35
C ARG A 99 4.03 -14.83 16.99
N THR A 100 3.62 -15.50 15.91
CA THR A 100 4.22 -16.78 15.51
C THR A 100 5.68 -16.64 15.07
N LYS A 101 6.03 -15.57 14.34
CA LYS A 101 7.42 -15.29 13.98
C LYS A 101 8.30 -15.00 15.19
N ALA A 102 7.79 -14.25 16.17
CA ALA A 102 8.53 -13.99 17.41
C ALA A 102 8.81 -15.30 18.18
N ALA A 103 7.84 -16.21 18.25
CA ALA A 103 8.02 -17.53 18.87
C ALA A 103 9.01 -18.42 18.11
N ALA A 104 9.01 -18.37 16.77
CA ALA A 104 9.91 -19.17 15.94
C ALA A 104 11.35 -18.61 15.85
N ALA A 105 11.56 -17.34 16.21
CA ALA A 105 12.86 -16.67 16.18
C ALA A 105 13.73 -16.95 17.42
N ALA A 106 13.44 -18.03 18.17
CA ALA A 106 14.31 -18.49 19.25
C ALA A 106 15.77 -18.58 18.75
N PRO A 107 16.76 -18.16 19.56
CA PRO A 107 18.14 -18.11 19.13
C PRO A 107 18.60 -19.51 18.73
N LYS A 108 18.90 -19.68 17.44
CA LYS A 108 19.51 -20.91 16.95
C LYS A 108 20.87 -21.05 17.64
N GLN A 109 20.99 -22.04 18.53
CA GLN A 109 22.28 -22.37 19.13
C GLN A 109 23.21 -22.85 18.01
N THR A 110 24.11 -21.96 17.59
CA THR A 110 25.13 -22.24 16.58
C THR A 110 26.42 -22.51 17.33
N VAL A 111 26.83 -23.77 17.35
CA VAL A 111 28.13 -24.15 17.88
C VAL A 111 29.20 -23.83 16.84
N GLY A 112 30.06 -22.88 17.15
CA GLY A 112 31.19 -22.53 16.29
C GLY A 112 32.30 -23.58 16.37
N ILE A 113 32.99 -23.83 15.24
CA ILE A 113 34.08 -24.82 15.12
C ILE A 113 35.24 -24.55 16.09
N LYS A 114 35.37 -23.32 16.61
CA LYS A 114 36.37 -22.93 17.61
C LYS A 114 36.32 -23.76 18.91
N TYR A 115 35.19 -24.40 19.19
CA TYR A 115 35.03 -25.30 20.33
C TYR A 115 34.59 -26.69 19.86
N PRO A 116 35.52 -27.52 19.33
CA PRO A 116 35.21 -28.86 18.82
C PRO A 116 34.57 -29.79 19.85
N SER A 117 34.86 -29.56 21.13
CA SER A 117 34.28 -30.28 22.27
C SER A 117 32.77 -30.07 22.42
N LEU A 118 32.23 -28.97 21.89
CA LEU A 118 30.79 -28.65 21.91
C LEU A 118 30.05 -29.15 20.67
N LEU A 119 30.75 -29.66 19.64
CA LEU A 119 30.13 -30.30 18.48
C LEU A 119 29.44 -31.60 18.89
N SER A 120 28.38 -32.00 18.19
CA SER A 120 27.78 -33.32 18.42
C SER A 120 28.77 -34.44 18.04
N PRO A 121 28.68 -35.62 18.68
CA PRO A 121 29.59 -36.74 18.39
C PRO A 121 29.62 -37.15 16.90
N GLN A 122 28.48 -37.07 16.22
CA GLN A 122 28.38 -37.42 14.80
C GLN A 122 29.14 -36.44 13.90
N TRP A 123 29.08 -35.14 14.21
CA TRP A 123 29.83 -34.12 13.48
C TRP A 123 31.34 -34.21 13.77
N ARG A 124 31.73 -34.55 15.01
CA ARG A 124 33.15 -34.80 15.33
C ARG A 124 33.73 -35.97 14.52
N LEU A 125 33.01 -37.09 14.46
CA LEU A 125 33.40 -38.26 13.66
C LEU A 125 33.51 -37.91 12.17
N ALA A 126 32.51 -37.22 11.62
CA ALA A 126 32.49 -36.82 10.20
C ALA A 126 33.62 -35.85 9.83
N LEU A 127 34.09 -35.05 10.79
CA LEU A 127 35.23 -34.13 10.63
C LEU A 127 36.57 -34.77 10.98
N GLY A 128 36.62 -36.07 11.30
CA GLY A 128 37.86 -36.77 11.67
C GLY A 128 38.42 -36.38 13.04
N MET A 129 37.63 -35.71 13.88
CA MET A 129 37.97 -35.30 15.23
C MET A 129 37.68 -36.45 16.22
N GLY A 130 38.34 -37.59 16.03
CA GLY A 130 38.29 -38.73 16.95
C GLY A 130 39.24 -38.53 18.12
N THR A 131 38.76 -38.74 19.34
CA THR A 131 39.59 -38.80 20.55
C THR A 131 40.39 -40.09 20.53
N GLU A 132 41.71 -40.00 20.52
CA GLU A 132 42.59 -41.07 21.01
C GLU A 132 42.31 -41.39 22.48
#